data_AF-A0A8U8CI28-F1
#
_entry.id   AF-A0A8U8CI28-F1
#
_cell.length_a   1.000
_cell.length_b   1.000
_cell.length_c   1.000
_cell.angle_alpha   90.00
_cell.angle_beta   90.00
_cell.angle_gamma   90.00
#
_symmetry.space_group_name_H-M   'P 1'
#
loop_
_entity.id
_entity.type
_entity.pdbx_description
1 polymer ?
#
loop_
_entity_poly.entity_id
_entity_poly.type
_entity_poly.pdbx_seq_one_letter_code
_entity_poly.pdbx_strand_id
1 'polypeptide(L)'
;MSALSLSLQGFVVDEHAAMQARWEEASRETIKKTTKPCPNCNIPVEKNGGCMHMKCPRPQCRFEWCWNCGLEWNRTCMGDHWFE
;
A
#
# COMPACT_ATOMS: atom_id res chain seq x y z
N MET A 1 54.90 -32.43 3.53
CA MET A 1 54.33 -31.22 4.17
C MET A 1 53.02 -30.94 3.47
N SER A 2 51.90 -31.25 4.12
CA SER A 2 50.57 -31.22 3.52
C SER A 2 50.08 -29.79 3.40
N ALA A 3 49.87 -29.29 2.17
CA ALA A 3 49.16 -28.05 1.95
C ALA A 3 47.66 -28.32 2.16
N LEU A 4 47.08 -27.70 3.19
CA LEU A 4 45.64 -27.73 3.44
C LEU A 4 44.95 -26.87 2.39
N SER A 5 44.27 -27.51 1.44
CA SER A 5 43.42 -26.84 0.46
C SER A 5 41.96 -26.83 0.93
N LEU A 6 41.33 -25.66 0.72
CA LEU A 6 39.88 -25.38 0.68
C LEU A 6 39.20 -25.21 2.06
N SER A 7 38.32 -24.23 2.28
CA SER A 7 37.37 -23.63 1.35
C SER A 7 36.99 -22.22 1.80
N LEU A 8 37.25 -21.18 0.99
CA LEU A 8 36.37 -20.01 1.03
C LEU A 8 35.07 -20.46 0.34
N GLN A 9 34.07 -20.86 1.12
CA GLN A 9 32.71 -20.96 0.57
C GLN A 9 32.25 -19.56 0.22
N GLY A 10 32.45 -19.20 -1.04
CA GLY A 10 31.88 -18.00 -1.63
C GLY A 10 30.36 -18.11 -1.59
N PHE A 11 29.70 -17.03 -1.20
CA PHE A 11 28.26 -16.91 -1.31
C PHE A 11 27.90 -16.92 -2.79
N VAL A 12 27.12 -17.92 -3.23
CA VAL A 12 26.56 -17.95 -4.57
C VAL A 12 25.34 -17.03 -4.56
N VAL A 13 25.44 -15.90 -5.25
CA VAL A 13 24.31 -14.97 -5.42
C VAL A 13 23.42 -15.52 -6.53
N ASP A 14 22.17 -15.83 -6.20
CA ASP A 14 21.14 -16.19 -7.18
C ASP A 14 20.70 -14.93 -7.94
N GLU A 15 20.95 -14.89 -9.24
CA GLU A 15 20.71 -13.73 -10.10
C GLU A 15 19.22 -13.37 -10.17
N HIS A 16 18.34 -14.38 -10.12
CA HIS A 16 16.90 -14.17 -10.15
C HIS A 16 16.38 -13.53 -8.85
N ALA A 17 16.86 -13.99 -7.69
CA ALA A 17 16.58 -13.37 -6.40
C ALA A 17 17.14 -11.94 -6.33
N ALA A 18 18.33 -11.69 -6.90
CA ALA A 18 18.90 -10.34 -6.97
C ALA A 18 18.07 -9.40 -7.86
N MET A 19 17.51 -9.89 -8.97
CA MET A 19 16.61 -9.13 -9.83
C MET A 19 15.26 -8.82 -9.15
N GLN A 20 14.71 -9.75 -8.35
CA GLN A 20 13.45 -9.54 -7.63
C GLN A 20 13.60 -8.68 -6.36
N ALA A 21 14.79 -8.65 -5.75
CA ALA A 21 15.09 -7.79 -4.60
C ALA A 21 15.18 -6.29 -4.95
N ARG A 22 14.94 -5.91 -6.21
CA ARG A 22 14.90 -4.52 -6.65
C ARG A 22 13.64 -3.85 -6.11
N TRP A 23 13.83 -2.89 -5.21
CA TRP A 23 12.81 -2.07 -4.55
C TRP A 23 11.83 -1.32 -5.47
N GLU A 24 12.05 -1.36 -6.79
CA GLU A 24 11.28 -0.64 -7.80
C GLU A 24 9.92 -1.30 -8.12
N GLU A 25 9.78 -2.63 -8.02
CA GLU A 25 8.47 -3.29 -8.28
C GLU A 25 7.48 -3.00 -7.13
N ALA A 26 7.98 -2.99 -5.88
CA ALA A 26 7.21 -2.56 -4.71
C ALA A 26 6.78 -1.07 -4.81
N SER A 27 7.53 -0.24 -5.55
CA SER A 27 7.19 1.16 -5.77
C SER A 27 6.01 1.33 -6.75
N ARG A 28 5.91 0.49 -7.79
CA ARG A 28 4.87 0.63 -8.84
C ARG A 28 3.44 0.32 -8.37
N GLU A 29 3.26 -0.62 -7.45
CA GLU A 29 1.94 -0.93 -6.88
C GLU A 29 1.46 0.13 -5.87
N THR A 30 2.39 0.87 -5.26
CA THR A 30 2.09 1.91 -4.28
C THR A 30 1.49 3.17 -4.94
N ILE A 31 1.89 3.46 -6.18
CA ILE A 31 1.53 4.71 -6.89
C ILE A 31 0.08 4.72 -7.41
N LYS A 32 -0.53 3.55 -7.68
CA LYS A 32 -1.88 3.47 -8.27
C LYS A 32 -3.04 3.71 -7.29
N LYS A 33 -2.82 3.70 -5.97
CA LYS A 33 -3.90 3.62 -4.96
C LYS A 33 -4.19 4.92 -4.19
N THR A 34 -3.56 6.03 -4.57
CA THR A 34 -3.55 7.21 -3.69
C THR A 34 -4.79 8.10 -3.79
N THR A 35 -5.61 8.02 -4.85
CA THR A 35 -6.75 8.93 -5.05
C THR A 35 -8.02 8.22 -5.49
N LYS A 36 -9.18 8.63 -4.94
CA LYS A 36 -10.53 8.15 -5.30
C LYS A 36 -11.53 9.31 -5.30
N PRO A 37 -12.58 9.28 -6.16
CA PRO A 37 -13.61 10.32 -6.17
C PRO A 37 -14.50 10.22 -4.92
N CYS A 38 -14.85 11.37 -4.34
CA CYS A 38 -15.83 11.46 -3.26
C CYS A 38 -17.22 10.99 -3.74
N PRO A 39 -17.88 10.01 -3.08
CA PRO A 39 -19.17 9.48 -3.52
C PRO A 39 -20.31 10.52 -3.60
N ASN A 40 -20.21 11.60 -2.82
CA ASN A 40 -21.24 12.62 -2.76
C ASN A 40 -21.01 13.80 -3.73
N CYS A 41 -19.76 14.15 -4.04
CA CYS A 41 -19.47 15.38 -4.81
C CYS A 41 -18.40 15.23 -5.89
N ASN A 42 -17.93 14.00 -6.11
CA ASN A 42 -17.04 13.55 -7.19
C ASN A 42 -15.68 14.26 -7.29
N ILE A 43 -15.25 15.00 -6.26
CA ILE A 43 -13.87 15.50 -6.24
C ILE A 43 -12.87 14.38 -6.00
N PRO A 44 -11.68 14.45 -6.58
CA PRO A 44 -10.59 13.56 -6.20
C PRO A 44 -10.21 13.80 -4.73
N VAL A 45 -10.15 12.72 -3.95
CA VAL A 45 -9.72 12.70 -2.55
C VAL A 45 -8.51 11.79 -2.45
N GLU A 46 -7.44 12.26 -1.82
CA GLU A 46 -6.22 11.49 -1.58
C GLU A 46 -6.33 10.67 -0.26
N LYS A 47 -5.85 9.43 -0.28
CA LYS A 47 -5.80 8.56 0.91
C LYS A 47 -4.59 8.92 1.75
N ASN A 48 -4.81 9.76 2.76
CA ASN A 48 -3.78 10.16 3.72
C ASN A 48 -3.80 9.25 4.95
N GLY A 49 -3.24 8.05 4.84
CA GLY A 49 -2.97 7.15 5.97
C GLY A 49 -3.58 5.74 5.87
N GLY A 50 -3.62 5.03 7.00
CA GLY A 50 -4.08 3.63 7.09
C GLY A 50 -5.56 3.44 7.40
N CYS A 51 -6.28 4.49 7.78
CA CYS A 51 -7.72 4.39 8.11
C CYS A 51 -8.58 4.38 6.85
N MET A 52 -9.61 3.53 6.81
CA MET A 52 -10.62 3.52 5.75
C MET A 52 -11.71 4.57 5.95
N HIS A 53 -11.84 5.18 7.13
CA HIS A 53 -12.77 6.29 7.38
C HIS A 53 -12.23 7.58 6.77
N MET A 54 -12.85 8.02 5.68
CA MET A 54 -12.46 9.22 4.96
C MET A 54 -13.49 10.31 5.09
N LYS A 55 -13.02 11.54 5.21
CA LYS A 55 -13.85 12.74 5.20
C LYS A 55 -13.52 13.56 3.97
N CYS A 56 -14.55 13.94 3.21
CA CYS A 56 -14.36 14.77 2.04
C CYS A 56 -13.73 16.12 2.44
N PRO A 57 -12.58 16.52 1.86
CA PRO A 57 -11.87 17.74 2.25
C PRO A 57 -12.60 19.01 1.82
N ARG A 58 -13.57 18.90 0.89
CA ARG A 58 -14.39 20.02 0.42
C ARG A 58 -15.29 20.53 1.55
N PRO A 59 -15.17 21.80 1.99
CA PRO A 59 -15.91 22.34 3.13
C PRO A 59 -17.45 22.26 3.00
N GLN A 60 -17.97 22.42 1.78
CA GLN A 60 -19.40 22.32 1.48
C GLN A 60 -19.92 20.87 1.40
N CYS A 61 -19.04 19.87 1.38
CA CYS A 61 -19.43 18.47 1.33
C CYS A 61 -19.23 17.77 2.67
N ARG A 62 -17.98 17.69 3.17
CA ARG A 62 -17.61 17.02 4.44
C ARG A 62 -18.18 15.62 4.64
N PHE A 63 -18.61 14.95 3.57
CA PHE A 63 -19.21 13.61 3.61
C PHE A 63 -18.20 12.60 4.15
N GLU A 64 -18.65 11.75 5.05
CA GLU A 64 -17.84 10.71 5.68
C GLU A 64 -18.15 9.35 5.04
N TRP A 65 -17.13 8.70 4.52
CA TRP A 65 -17.29 7.53 3.67
C TRP A 65 -16.16 6.53 3.86
N CYS A 66 -16.42 5.27 3.56
CA CYS A 66 -15.43 4.21 3.59
C CYS A 66 -14.61 4.19 2.30
N TRP A 67 -13.29 4.33 2.40
CA TRP A 67 -12.37 4.27 1.27
C TRP A 67 -12.51 2.98 0.46
N ASN A 68 -12.73 1.84 1.13
CA ASN A 68 -12.87 0.54 0.47
C ASN A 68 -14.23 0.41 -0.24
N CYS A 69 -15.32 0.73 0.44
CA CYS A 69 -16.69 0.51 -0.07
C CYS A 69 -17.20 1.62 -0.99
N GLY A 70 -16.71 2.85 -0.86
CA GLY A 70 -17.28 4.00 -1.58
C GLY A 70 -18.67 4.43 -1.08
N LEU A 71 -19.06 4.01 0.12
CA LEU A 71 -20.36 4.29 0.74
C LEU A 71 -20.19 5.08 2.04
N GLU A 72 -21.30 5.60 2.58
CA GLU A 72 -21.32 6.29 3.87
C GLU A 72 -20.65 5.46 4.97
N TRP A 73 -19.84 6.11 5.79
CA TRP A 73 -19.14 5.46 6.89
C TRP A 73 -20.13 4.92 7.92
N ASN A 74 -20.01 3.63 8.25
CA ASN A 74 -20.93 2.95 9.15
C ASN A 74 -20.22 1.91 10.03
N ARG A 75 -20.96 1.32 10.99
CA ARG A 75 -20.42 0.35 11.96
C ARG A 75 -19.97 -0.96 11.34
N THR A 76 -20.57 -1.36 10.22
CA THR A 76 -20.11 -2.53 9.45
C THR A 76 -18.72 -2.27 8.89
N CYS A 77 -18.48 -1.08 8.32
CA CYS A 77 -17.15 -0.69 7.84
C CYS A 77 -16.11 -0.64 8.97
N MET A 78 -16.51 -0.16 10.15
CA MET A 78 -15.64 -0.19 11.35
C MET A 78 -15.29 -1.62 11.79
N GLY A 79 -16.20 -2.59 11.67
CA GLY A 79 -15.93 -3.97 12.07
C GLY A 79 -15.08 -4.74 11.06
N ASP A 80 -15.39 -4.55 9.78
CA ASP A 80 -14.89 -5.43 8.72
C ASP A 80 -13.57 -4.94 8.11
N HIS A 81 -13.38 -3.62 8.00
CA HIS A 81 -12.24 -3.03 7.31
C HIS A 81 -11.94 -1.62 7.82
N TRP A 82 -11.76 -1.47 9.14
CA TRP A 82 -11.42 -0.17 9.73
C TRP A 82 -10.08 0.35 9.20
N PHE A 83 -9.05 -0.49 9.25
CA PHE A 83 -7.69 -0.18 8.85
C PHE A 83 -7.25 -1.15 7.75
N GLU A 84 -6.28 -0.72 6.95
CA GLU A 84 -5.51 -1.61 6.06
C GLU A 84 -4.52 -2.46 6.85
#